data_AF-A0A834HP43-F1
#
_entry.id   AF-A0A834HP43-F1
#
_cell.length_a   1.000
_cell.length_b   1.000
_cell.length_c   1.000
_cell.angle_alpha   90.00
_cell.angle_beta   90.00
_cell.angle_gamma   90.00
#
_symmetry.space_group_name_H-M   'P 1'
#
loop_
_entity.id
_entity.type
_entity.pdbx_description
1 polymer ?
#
loop_
_entity_poly.entity_id
_entity_poly.type
_entity_poly.pdbx_seq_one_letter_code
_entity_poly.pdbx_strand_id
1 'polypeptide(L)'
;MDKKEFHVLIKYRFLKRKNTVEAKTSLDAKFPDTAPEKSTIKDWYAKFRRGEMSTEDGERSGRPKVVVTDENINKIRKMILNYRKLKLNEIADTLKISTEDVHHIVQEYLGMRKLCAKWVTRELTFAKNKSTVG
;
A
#
# COMPACT_ATOMS: atom_id res chain seq x y z
N MET A 1 -8.87 -4.97 -25.86
CA MET A 1 -7.59 -5.65 -25.54
C MET A 1 -6.98 -4.89 -24.38
N ASP A 2 -6.65 -5.59 -23.31
CA ASP A 2 -6.10 -4.97 -22.11
C ASP A 2 -4.64 -4.57 -22.31
N LYS A 3 -4.20 -3.55 -21.56
CA LYS A 3 -2.82 -3.05 -21.63
C LYS A 3 -1.78 -4.15 -21.40
N LYS A 4 -2.06 -5.08 -20.49
CA LYS A 4 -1.20 -6.24 -20.20
C LYS A 4 -1.06 -7.18 -21.39
N GLU A 5 -2.11 -7.37 -22.18
CA GLU A 5 -2.09 -8.22 -23.38
C GLU A 5 -1.18 -7.61 -24.45
N PHE A 6 -1.18 -6.27 -24.59
CA PHE A 6 -0.24 -5.59 -25.47
C PHE A 6 1.21 -5.77 -25.05
N HIS A 7 1.53 -5.78 -23.75
CA HIS A 7 2.90 -6.05 -23.29
C HIS A 7 3.38 -7.44 -23.74
N VAL A 8 2.51 -8.45 -23.68
CA VAL A 8 2.78 -9.81 -24.17
C VAL A 8 3.03 -9.82 -25.68
N LEU A 9 2.19 -9.12 -26.45
CA LEU A 9 2.37 -9.01 -27.90
C LEU A 9 3.68 -8.28 -28.27
N ILE A 10 4.02 -7.21 -27.55
CA ILE A 10 5.28 -6.48 -27.75
C ILE A 10 6.47 -7.39 -27.43
N LYS A 11 6.42 -8.15 -26.33
CA LYS A 11 7.45 -9.15 -25.98
C LYS A 11 7.60 -10.21 -27.06
N TYR A 12 6.49 -10.74 -27.58
CA TYR A 12 6.51 -11.70 -28.68
C TYR A 12 7.18 -11.15 -29.94
N ARG A 13 6.89 -9.89 -30.31
CA ARG A 13 7.52 -9.21 -31.46
C ARG A 13 9.02 -8.99 -31.23
N PHE A 14 9.41 -8.62 -30.02
CA PHE A 14 10.81 -8.48 -29.62
C PHE A 14 11.56 -9.81 -29.75
N LEU A 15 10.99 -10.91 -29.25
CA LEU A 15 11.57 -12.26 -29.38
C LEU A 15 11.70 -12.72 -30.83
N LYS A 16 10.78 -12.29 -31.70
CA LYS A 16 10.87 -12.51 -33.16
C LYS A 16 11.89 -11.61 -33.87
N ARG A 17 12.72 -10.86 -33.12
CA ARG A 17 13.74 -9.93 -33.63
C ARG A 17 13.19 -8.85 -34.57
N LYS A 18 11.90 -8.52 -34.45
CA LYS A 18 11.30 -7.41 -35.21
C LYS A 18 11.69 -6.09 -34.57
N ASN A 19 11.95 -5.08 -35.40
CA ASN A 19 12.22 -3.73 -34.91
C ASN A 19 10.93 -3.06 -34.37
N THR A 20 11.08 -1.92 -33.69
CA THR A 20 9.96 -1.20 -33.07
C THR A 20 8.98 -0.61 -34.10
N VAL A 21 9.44 -0.31 -35.31
CA VAL A 21 8.60 0.22 -36.40
C VAL A 21 7.69 -0.87 -36.92
N GLU A 22 8.23 -2.03 -37.27
CA GLU A 22 7.48 -3.21 -37.69
C GLU A 22 6.51 -3.67 -36.60
N ALA A 23 6.92 -3.62 -35.33
CA ALA A 23 6.05 -3.93 -34.20
C ALA A 23 4.84 -2.97 -34.18
N LYS A 24 5.06 -1.65 -34.26
CA LYS A 24 3.99 -0.64 -34.29
C LYS A 24 3.05 -0.85 -35.48
N THR A 25 3.58 -0.92 -36.69
CA THR A 25 2.78 -1.11 -37.91
C THR A 25 1.93 -2.38 -37.82
N SER A 26 2.50 -3.47 -37.27
CA SER A 26 1.77 -4.73 -37.12
C SER A 26 0.72 -4.74 -36.02
N LEU A 27 0.87 -3.89 -35.00
CA LEU A 27 -0.11 -3.70 -33.94
C LEU A 27 -1.23 -2.80 -34.43
N ASP A 28 -0.92 -1.72 -35.14
CA ASP A 28 -1.89 -0.78 -35.70
C ASP A 28 -2.77 -1.45 -36.76
N ALA A 29 -2.18 -2.27 -37.62
CA ALA A 29 -2.92 -3.01 -38.63
C ALA A 29 -3.93 -4.01 -38.02
N LYS A 30 -3.70 -4.49 -36.79
CA LYS A 30 -4.60 -5.42 -36.09
C LYS A 30 -5.52 -4.75 -35.09
N PHE A 31 -5.10 -3.62 -34.51
CA PHE A 31 -5.74 -2.94 -33.39
C PHE A 31 -5.71 -1.42 -33.57
N PRO A 32 -6.34 -0.87 -34.62
CA PRO A 32 -6.17 0.54 -35.00
C PRO A 32 -6.53 1.52 -33.88
N ASP A 33 -7.61 1.27 -33.13
CA ASP A 33 -8.13 2.20 -32.12
C ASP A 33 -7.55 1.98 -30.71
N THR A 34 -6.91 0.83 -30.47
CA THR A 34 -6.47 0.42 -29.13
C THR A 34 -4.97 0.14 -29.05
N ALA A 35 -4.25 0.21 -30.17
CA ALA A 35 -2.83 -0.05 -30.20
C ALA A 35 -2.04 0.96 -29.34
N PRO A 36 -1.01 0.47 -28.62
CA PRO A 36 -0.17 1.32 -27.80
C PRO A 36 0.61 2.32 -28.66
N GLU A 37 0.88 3.48 -28.07
CA GLU A 37 1.68 4.51 -28.70
C GLU A 37 3.12 4.01 -28.97
N LYS A 38 3.79 4.63 -29.95
CA LYS A 38 5.17 4.32 -30.32
C LYS A 38 6.14 4.47 -29.14
N SER A 39 5.90 5.43 -28.25
CA SER A 39 6.63 5.66 -27.00
C SER A 39 6.62 4.41 -26.12
N THR A 40 5.42 3.88 -25.83
CA THR A 40 5.21 2.68 -25.01
C THR A 40 5.96 1.46 -25.58
N ILE A 41 5.90 1.25 -26.90
CA ILE A 41 6.61 0.13 -27.55
C ILE A 41 8.12 0.28 -27.41
N LYS A 42 8.67 1.49 -27.55
CA LYS A 42 10.11 1.75 -27.36
C LYS A 42 10.56 1.47 -25.93
N ASP A 43 9.78 1.91 -24.94
CA ASP A 43 10.12 1.71 -23.53
C ASP A 43 10.16 0.23 -23.16
N TRP A 44 9.17 -0.54 -23.62
CA TRP A 44 9.14 -1.99 -23.46
C TRP A 44 10.30 -2.68 -24.17
N TYR A 45 10.63 -2.29 -25.40
CA TYR A 45 11.81 -2.79 -26.09
C TYR A 45 13.11 -2.48 -25.33
N ALA A 46 13.22 -1.30 -24.74
CA ALA A 46 14.39 -0.93 -23.93
C ALA A 46 14.49 -1.80 -22.66
N LYS A 47 13.36 -2.08 -21.99
CA LYS A 47 13.30 -3.03 -20.86
C LYS A 47 13.77 -4.43 -21.27
N PHE A 48 13.24 -4.97 -22.37
CA PHE A 48 13.62 -6.29 -22.85
C PHE A 48 15.09 -6.38 -23.27
N ARG A 49 15.66 -5.30 -23.83
CA ARG A 49 17.10 -5.22 -24.12
C ARG A 49 17.96 -5.24 -22.85
N ARG A 50 17.46 -4.74 -21.72
CA ARG A 50 18.13 -4.82 -20.41
C ARG A 50 17.94 -6.17 -19.72
N GLY A 51 17.25 -7.12 -20.35
CA GLY A 51 16.97 -8.46 -19.79
C GLY A 51 15.73 -8.54 -18.92
N GLU A 52 14.98 -7.44 -18.73
CA GLU A 52 13.75 -7.42 -17.95
C GLU A 52 12.59 -7.97 -18.79
N MET A 53 12.42 -9.30 -18.79
CA MET A 53 11.45 -10.00 -19.64
C MET A 53 10.05 -10.16 -19.03
N SER A 54 9.80 -9.63 -17.83
CA SER A 54 8.45 -9.63 -17.27
C SER A 54 7.53 -8.72 -18.07
N THR A 55 6.28 -9.11 -18.27
CA THR A 55 5.23 -8.29 -18.93
C THR A 55 4.28 -7.65 -17.92
N GLU A 56 4.48 -7.97 -16.64
CA GLU A 56 3.70 -7.42 -15.54
C GLU A 56 4.17 -6.00 -15.22
N ASP A 57 3.24 -5.18 -14.73
CA ASP A 57 3.62 -3.89 -14.15
C ASP A 57 4.45 -4.18 -12.90
N GLY A 58 5.65 -3.60 -12.81
CA GLY A 58 6.45 -3.66 -11.58
C GLY A 58 5.71 -3.00 -10.42
N GLU A 59 6.20 -3.26 -9.20
CA GLU A 59 5.69 -2.58 -8.01
C GLU A 59 5.69 -1.07 -8.23
N ARG A 60 4.51 -0.47 -8.17
CA ARG A 60 4.39 0.98 -8.27
C ARG A 60 4.94 1.55 -6.98
N SER A 61 6.01 2.32 -7.08
CA SER A 61 6.44 3.18 -5.99
C SER A 61 5.28 4.15 -5.69
N GLY A 62 4.49 3.84 -4.67
CA GLY A 62 3.54 4.79 -4.10
C GLY A 62 4.30 5.99 -3.52
N ARG A 63 3.61 7.10 -3.30
CA ARG A 63 4.20 8.23 -2.57
C ARG A 63 4.64 7.72 -1.19
N PRO A 64 5.94 7.78 -0.83
CA PRO A 64 6.36 7.50 0.53
C PRO A 64 5.64 8.51 1.44
N LYS A 65 4.82 8.03 2.37
CA LYS A 65 4.30 8.91 3.40
C LYS A 65 5.49 9.25 4.29
N VAL A 66 6.05 10.45 4.10
CA VAL A 66 7.18 11.02 4.88
C VAL A 66 6.97 10.87 6.39
N VAL A 67 5.71 10.75 6.80
CA VAL A 67 5.26 10.60 8.18
C VAL A 67 5.46 9.19 8.74
N VAL A 68 5.45 8.14 7.91
CA VAL A 68 5.63 6.75 8.32
C VAL A 68 7.12 6.45 8.44
N THR A 69 7.74 7.00 9.47
CA THR A 69 9.10 6.65 9.91
C THR A 69 9.02 5.68 11.07
N ASP A 70 10.03 4.82 11.22
CA ASP A 70 10.14 3.90 12.36
C ASP A 70 10.11 4.66 13.70
N GLU A 71 10.66 5.88 13.74
CA GLU A 71 10.59 6.76 14.90
C GLU A 71 9.15 7.12 15.28
N ASN A 72 8.34 7.54 14.32
CA ASN A 72 6.95 7.91 14.55
C ASN A 72 6.11 6.69 14.94
N ILE A 73 6.33 5.54 14.27
CA ILE A 73 5.68 4.28 14.63
C ILE A 73 5.97 3.92 16.09
N ASN A 74 7.24 3.98 16.50
CA ASN A 74 7.65 3.66 17.87
C ASN A 74 7.09 4.65 18.91
N LYS A 75 7.06 5.95 18.59
CA LYS A 75 6.48 6.97 19.48
C LYS A 75 4.97 6.72 19.68
N ILE A 76 4.23 6.51 18.59
CA ILE A 76 2.79 6.20 18.64
C ILE A 76 2.54 4.94 19.47
N ARG A 77 3.32 3.87 19.24
CA ARG A 77 3.21 2.62 20.00
C ARG A 77 3.40 2.85 21.51
N LYS A 78 4.42 3.61 21.90
CA LYS A 78 4.68 3.93 23.32
C LYS A 78 3.54 4.72 23.94
N MET A 79 3.02 5.73 23.24
CA MET A 79 1.90 6.53 23.72
C MET A 79 0.64 5.68 23.96
N ILE A 80 0.30 4.79 23.01
CA ILE A 80 -0.89 3.93 23.14
C ILE A 80 -0.74 2.91 24.29
N LEU A 81 0.45 2.33 24.47
CA LEU A 81 0.69 1.36 25.55
C LEU A 81 0.67 2.01 26.94
N ASN A 82 1.12 3.27 27.06
CA ASN A 82 1.15 3.98 28.33
C ASN A 82 -0.23 4.50 28.76
N TYR A 83 -1.11 4.84 27.81
CA TYR A 83 -2.38 5.50 28.10
C TYR A 83 -3.58 4.72 27.56
N ARG A 84 -4.29 4.02 28.46
CA ARG A 84 -5.42 3.14 28.14
C ARG A 84 -6.58 3.80 27.36
N LYS A 85 -6.77 5.12 27.47
CA LYS A 85 -7.90 5.86 26.87
C LYS A 85 -7.45 7.00 25.94
N LEU A 86 -6.23 6.94 25.42
CA LEU A 86 -5.68 8.00 24.56
C LEU A 86 -6.49 8.17 23.28
N LYS A 87 -6.76 9.42 22.89
CA LYS A 87 -7.47 9.73 21.63
C LYS A 87 -6.46 9.90 20.50
N LEU A 88 -6.84 9.55 19.27
CA LEU A 88 -5.99 9.73 18.09
C LEU A 88 -5.63 11.21 17.87
N ASN A 89 -6.54 12.14 18.16
CA ASN A 89 -6.29 13.58 18.05
C ASN A 89 -5.17 14.04 18.99
N GLU A 90 -5.09 13.48 20.21
CA GLU A 90 -4.04 13.83 21.17
C GLU A 90 -2.66 13.36 20.66
N ILE A 91 -2.60 12.22 20.00
CA ILE A 91 -1.38 11.71 19.35
C ILE A 91 -0.99 12.59 18.15
N ALA A 92 -1.96 12.97 17.33
CA ALA A 92 -1.76 13.84 16.19
C ALA A 92 -1.21 15.22 16.63
N ASP A 93 -1.81 15.82 17.66
CA ASP A 93 -1.42 17.13 18.19
C ASP A 93 -0.02 17.13 18.83
N THR A 94 0.35 16.02 19.49
CA THR A 94 1.66 15.85 20.14
C THR A 94 2.78 15.60 19.14
N LEU A 95 2.52 14.80 18.11
CA LEU A 95 3.52 14.48 17.08
C LEU A 95 3.52 15.48 15.90
N LYS A 96 2.57 16.43 15.86
CA LYS A 96 2.36 17.39 14.77
C LYS A 96 2.18 16.69 13.43
N ILE A 97 1.37 15.63 13.44
CA ILE A 97 1.03 14.79 12.30
C ILE A 97 -0.48 14.85 12.07
N SER A 98 -0.94 14.56 10.85
CA SER A 98 -2.37 14.46 10.56
C SER A 98 -3.03 13.31 11.33
N THR A 99 -4.30 13.48 11.70
CA THR A 99 -5.10 12.43 12.35
C THR A 99 -5.23 11.17 11.50
N GLU A 100 -5.30 11.35 10.18
CA GLU A 100 -5.38 10.29 9.17
C GLU A 100 -4.11 9.45 9.13
N ASP A 101 -2.93 10.08 9.22
CA ASP A 101 -1.66 9.35 9.23
C ASP A 101 -1.48 8.58 10.54
N VAL A 102 -1.89 9.14 11.68
CA VAL A 102 -1.89 8.39 12.94
C VAL A 102 -2.82 7.18 12.85
N HIS A 103 -4.04 7.37 12.34
CA HIS A 103 -4.98 6.27 12.14
C HIS A 103 -4.39 5.17 11.24
N HIS A 104 -3.79 5.57 10.12
CA HIS A 104 -3.12 4.66 9.19
C HIS A 104 -1.97 3.89 9.85
N ILE A 105 -1.14 4.56 10.66
CA ILE A 105 -0.04 3.90 11.40
C ILE A 105 -0.59 2.88 12.41
N VAL A 106 -1.61 3.25 13.17
CA VAL A 106 -2.22 2.37 14.17
C VAL A 106 -2.83 1.13 13.53
N GLN A 107 -3.50 1.29 12.39
CA GLN A 107 -4.19 0.19 11.72
C GLN A 107 -3.24 -0.69 10.88
N GLU A 108 -2.45 -0.09 9.98
CA GLU A 108 -1.65 -0.84 9.00
C GLU A 108 -0.29 -1.28 9.54
N TYR A 109 0.35 -0.51 10.42
CA TYR A 109 1.70 -0.81 10.91
C TYR A 109 1.72 -1.41 12.31
N LEU A 110 0.82 -0.98 13.20
CA LEU A 110 0.72 -1.55 14.55
C LEU A 110 -0.31 -2.69 14.65
N GLY A 111 -1.18 -2.85 13.64
CA GLY A 111 -2.23 -3.88 13.64
C GLY A 111 -3.24 -3.74 14.78
N MET A 112 -3.37 -2.53 15.35
CA MET A 112 -4.21 -2.27 16.51
C MET A 112 -5.60 -1.82 16.08
N ARG A 113 -6.63 -2.25 16.83
CA ARG A 113 -8.02 -1.85 16.60
C ARG A 113 -8.62 -1.27 17.87
N LYS A 114 -9.47 -0.26 17.71
CA LYS A 114 -10.23 0.31 18.82
C LYS A 114 -11.25 -0.71 19.31
N LEU A 115 -11.20 -1.04 20.60
CA LEU A 115 -12.21 -1.84 21.28
C LEU A 115 -13.04 -0.94 22.20
N CYS A 116 -14.35 -1.19 22.24
CA CYS A 116 -15.23 -0.51 23.18
C CYS A 116 -15.08 -1.15 24.57
N ALA A 117 -15.01 -0.33 25.61
CA ALA A 117 -15.02 -0.82 26.98
C ALA A 117 -16.36 -1.51 27.28
N LYS A 118 -16.32 -2.63 28.00
CA LYS A 118 -17.53 -3.32 28.48
C LYS A 118 -18.12 -2.52 29.64
N TRP A 119 -19.43 -2.27 29.60
CA TRP A 119 -20.14 -1.66 30.72
C TRP A 119 -20.09 -2.60 31.92
N VAL A 120 -19.72 -2.06 33.08
CA VAL A 120 -19.71 -2.77 34.36
C VAL A 120 -20.70 -2.08 35.29
N THR A 121 -21.76 -2.79 35.67
CA THR A 121 -22.94 -2.22 36.37
C THR A 121 -22.69 -1.89 37.84
N ARG A 122 -21.57 -2.33 38.42
CA ARG A 122 -21.22 -2.09 39.82
C ARG A 122 -19.72 -1.81 39.95
N GLU A 123 -19.37 -0.75 40.65
CA GLU A 123 -18.00 -0.54 41.10
C GLU A 123 -17.69 -1.53 42.22
N LEU A 124 -16.70 -2.40 42.00
CA LEU A 124 -16.24 -3.33 43.01
C LEU A 124 -15.33 -2.57 43.98
N THR A 125 -15.82 -2.33 45.19
CA THR A 125 -14.99 -1.84 46.30
C THR A 125 -14.18 -3.00 46.88
N PHE A 126 -12.94 -2.73 47.30
CA PHE A 126 -12.00 -3.75 47.81
C PHE A 126 -12.56 -4.65 48.92
N ALA A 127 -13.52 -4.15 49.72
CA ALA A 127 -14.15 -4.91 50.79
C ALA A 127 -15.01 -6.09 50.30
N LYS A 128 -15.56 -6.05 49.08
CA LYS A 128 -16.51 -7.05 48.57
C LYS A 128 -15.87 -8.29 47.94
N ASN A 129 -14.56 -8.27 47.74
CA ASN A 129 -13.83 -9.32 47.01
C ASN A 129 -13.35 -10.47 47.93
N LYS A 130 -13.50 -10.35 49.25
CA LYS A 130 -13.05 -11.38 50.22
C LYS A 130 -14.09 -12.45 50.55
N SER A 131 -15.34 -12.29 50.14
CA SER A 131 -16.46 -13.16 50.55
C SER A 131 -16.92 -14.16 49.48
N THR A 132 -16.12 -14.42 48.44
CA THR A 132 -16.42 -15.47 47.44
C THR A 132 -15.24 -16.42 47.31
N VAL A 133 -14.92 -17.10 48.41
CA VAL A 133 -14.22 -18.39 48.41
C VAL A 133 -15.03 -19.27 49.35
N GLY A 134 -15.84 -20.15 48.77
CA GLY A 134 -16.69 -21.13 49.43
C GLY A 134 -17.03 -22.21 48.41
#